data_AF-A0A2V6G2G5-F1
#
_entry.id   AF-A0A2V6G2G5-F1
#
_cell.length_a   1.000
_cell.length_b   1.000
_cell.length_c   1.000
_cell.angle_alpha   90.00
_cell.angle_beta   90.00
_cell.angle_gamma   90.00
#
_symmetry.space_group_name_H-M   'P 1'
#
loop_
_entity.id
_entity.type
_entity.pdbx_description
1 polymer ?
#
loop_
_entity_poly.entity_id
_entity_poly.type
_entity_poly.pdbx_seq_one_letter_code
_entity_poly.pdbx_strand_id
1 'polypeptide(L)'
;MSFVAVSRNLPQTNYRLRGRPVVRSRCQWLKRRETSDATTFLARCFPRTIRIPVHLRDTPLQVLFASCKISTRLAQTWRNSSVRLLGDLHARRVGDFAWERNCGLKTLQELDSLASAFARAPADSSAFVKRPSSCNHRTAVSLEVETRQEPASFAIPDSICGLRFDELPITKRLANVVRANGLRSLGDLNERTHFGFLRYRGCGWRTLVEIQQLTERAISGEFNVVRIEESKAVPELLTLLEQAIAKLAPRDRRFLIARIGGMTFAEIGYRYGFTRARVHQAVVKALDTLRKTWGPRIPRLLETLNARCLSIPNRLGLTPALLEQWIGDASKSFRLSREAQFRLIAALNKRAPAVRLSSNQRKSGERLRLPRELGSRSSRSTGS
;
A
#
# COMPACT_ATOMS: atom_id res chain seq x y z
N MET A 1 45.17 1.95 35.94
CA MET A 1 44.42 3.06 35.32
C MET A 1 43.01 2.55 35.04
N SER A 2 42.09 2.83 35.97
CA SER A 2 40.75 2.25 35.99
C SER A 2 39.74 3.40 35.90
N PHE A 3 38.96 3.44 34.82
CA PHE A 3 37.91 4.43 34.65
C PHE A 3 36.59 3.92 35.22
N VAL A 4 36.12 4.61 36.26
CA VAL A 4 34.82 4.43 36.92
C VAL A 4 33.74 5.12 36.08
N ALA A 5 32.75 4.37 35.61
CA ALA A 5 31.59 4.90 34.90
C ALA A 5 30.49 5.28 35.91
N VAL A 6 30.25 6.57 36.08
CA VAL A 6 29.16 7.13 36.90
C VAL A 6 27.87 7.15 36.06
N SER A 7 26.93 6.29 36.42
CA SER A 7 25.58 6.24 35.83
C SER A 7 24.68 7.26 36.51
N ARG A 8 24.27 8.32 35.79
CA ARG A 8 23.31 9.32 36.29
C ARG A 8 21.88 8.90 35.94
N ASN A 9 21.09 8.62 36.97
CA ASN A 9 19.65 8.44 36.90
C ASN A 9 18.96 9.76 36.52
N LEU A 10 18.16 9.75 35.46
CA LEU A 10 17.24 10.83 35.11
C LEU A 10 15.81 10.45 35.56
N PRO A 11 15.04 11.38 36.16
CA PRO A 11 13.70 11.09 36.66
C PRO A 11 12.68 10.99 35.51
N GLN A 12 11.87 9.93 35.52
CA GLN A 12 10.73 9.78 34.63
C GLN A 12 9.57 10.68 35.10
N THR A 13 9.34 11.78 34.39
CA THR A 13 8.14 12.61 34.57
C THR A 13 6.93 11.98 33.87
N ASN A 14 5.95 11.53 34.66
CA ASN A 14 4.65 11.04 34.21
C ASN A 14 3.74 12.20 33.79
N TYR A 15 3.67 12.51 32.50
CA TYR A 15 2.62 13.39 31.96
C TYR A 15 1.41 12.57 31.49
N ARG A 16 0.39 12.47 32.37
CA ARG A 16 -0.97 12.03 32.00
C ARG A 16 -1.68 13.17 31.27
N LEU A 17 -1.60 13.21 29.94
CA LEU A 17 -2.47 14.05 29.13
C LEU A 17 -3.82 13.34 28.92
N ARG A 18 -4.85 13.81 29.64
CA ARG A 18 -6.26 13.50 29.35
C ARG A 18 -6.64 14.17 28.02
N GLY A 19 -6.48 13.45 26.92
CA GLY A 19 -6.97 13.86 25.61
C GLY A 19 -8.49 13.78 25.53
N ARG A 20 -9.15 14.93 25.40
CA ARG A 20 -10.55 15.03 24.96
C ARG A 20 -10.70 14.36 23.58
N PRO A 21 -11.84 13.71 23.27
CA PRO A 21 -12.06 13.11 21.98
C PRO A 21 -12.11 14.21 20.92
N VAL A 22 -11.09 14.27 20.06
CA VAL A 22 -11.15 14.98 18.79
C VAL A 22 -12.23 14.28 17.98
N VAL A 23 -13.41 14.92 17.92
CA VAL A 23 -14.46 14.59 16.96
C VAL A 23 -13.80 14.72 15.59
N ARG A 24 -13.44 13.57 15.01
CA ARG A 24 -12.96 13.51 13.62
C ARG A 24 -14.09 14.00 12.75
N SER A 25 -13.96 15.24 12.28
CA SER A 25 -14.78 15.83 11.25
C SER A 25 -14.84 14.83 10.09
N ARG A 26 -15.99 14.18 9.94
CA ARG A 26 -16.29 13.39 8.74
C ARG A 26 -16.19 14.38 7.59
N CYS A 27 -15.13 14.26 6.79
CA CYS A 27 -15.04 14.87 5.48
C CYS A 27 -16.23 14.36 4.63
N GLN A 28 -17.34 15.09 4.68
CA GLN A 28 -18.48 14.96 3.78
C GLN A 28 -18.04 15.49 2.40
N TRP A 29 -17.24 14.71 1.68
CA TRP A 29 -16.84 14.99 0.29
C TRP A 29 -17.61 14.12 -0.72
N LEU A 30 -18.83 13.70 -0.39
CA LEU A 30 -19.58 12.75 -1.22
C LEU A 30 -21.04 13.19 -1.38
N LYS A 31 -21.26 14.27 -2.15
CA LYS A 31 -22.54 14.51 -2.83
C LYS A 31 -22.53 15.63 -3.90
N ARG A 32 -21.39 15.92 -4.55
CA ARG A 32 -21.45 16.73 -5.78
C ARG A 32 -21.35 15.82 -6.98
N ARG A 33 -22.42 15.84 -7.78
CA ARG A 33 -22.43 15.36 -9.17
C ARG A 33 -21.18 15.95 -9.84
N GLU A 34 -20.21 15.11 -10.19
CA GLU A 34 -19.22 15.53 -11.18
C GLU A 34 -20.01 15.77 -12.47
N THR A 35 -20.12 17.03 -12.85
CA THR A 35 -20.82 17.45 -14.06
C THR A 35 -20.03 16.94 -15.27
N SER A 36 -20.72 16.78 -16.41
CA SER A 36 -20.11 16.46 -17.70
C SER A 36 -18.78 17.20 -17.93
N ASP A 37 -18.72 18.46 -17.50
CA ASP A 37 -17.57 19.39 -17.55
C ASP A 37 -16.28 18.84 -16.97
N ALA A 38 -16.32 18.06 -15.88
CA ALA A 38 -15.10 17.51 -15.28
C ALA A 38 -14.44 16.52 -16.25
N THR A 39 -15.23 15.66 -16.88
CA THR A 39 -14.72 14.70 -17.87
C THR A 39 -14.17 15.40 -19.10
N THR A 40 -14.89 16.40 -19.61
CA THR A 40 -14.47 17.18 -20.78
C THR A 40 -13.18 17.94 -20.50
N PHE A 41 -13.08 18.57 -19.33
CA PHE A 41 -11.85 19.23 -18.88
C PHE A 41 -10.68 18.24 -18.86
N LEU A 42 -10.87 17.07 -18.24
CA LEU A 42 -9.81 16.09 -18.10
C LEU A 42 -9.37 15.52 -19.45
N ALA A 43 -10.30 15.19 -20.35
CA ALA A 43 -9.99 14.73 -21.70
C ALA A 43 -9.18 15.77 -22.49
N ARG A 44 -9.50 17.06 -22.33
CA ARG A 44 -8.79 18.16 -22.98
C ARG A 44 -7.40 18.42 -22.38
N CYS A 45 -7.29 18.39 -21.06
CA CYS A 45 -6.07 18.86 -20.37
C CYS A 45 -5.01 17.76 -20.22
N PHE A 46 -5.39 16.48 -20.21
CA PHE A 46 -4.42 15.39 -20.03
C PHE A 46 -3.38 15.24 -21.15
N PRO A 47 -3.74 15.29 -22.44
CA PRO A 47 -2.74 15.22 -23.51
C PRO A 47 -1.97 16.55 -23.66
N ARG A 48 -2.46 17.64 -23.06
CA ARG A 48 -1.89 18.97 -23.24
C ARG A 48 -0.52 19.08 -22.58
N THR A 49 0.49 19.26 -23.43
CA THR A 49 1.85 19.58 -23.03
C THR A 49 1.96 21.04 -22.59
N ILE A 50 2.58 21.27 -21.43
CA ILE A 50 2.84 22.60 -20.90
C ILE A 50 4.00 23.22 -21.70
N ARG A 51 3.70 24.35 -22.36
CA ARG A 51 4.70 25.15 -23.08
C ARG A 51 5.10 26.35 -22.24
N ILE A 52 6.38 26.43 -21.89
CA ILE A 52 6.97 27.52 -21.13
C ILE A 52 7.91 28.27 -22.08
N PRO A 53 7.68 29.58 -22.33
CA PRO A 53 8.56 30.42 -23.13
C PRO A 53 10.00 30.37 -22.60
N VAL A 54 10.98 30.40 -23.52
CA VAL A 54 12.41 30.23 -23.18
C VAL A 54 12.86 31.23 -22.10
N HIS A 55 12.48 32.49 -22.22
CA HIS A 55 12.83 33.55 -21.27
C HIS A 55 12.24 33.35 -19.85
N LEU A 56 11.23 32.49 -19.68
CA LEU A 56 10.64 32.17 -18.37
C LEU A 56 11.23 30.90 -17.76
N ARG A 57 11.99 30.09 -18.51
CA ARG A 57 12.39 28.75 -18.04
C ARG A 57 13.29 28.80 -16.81
N ASP A 58 14.16 29.79 -16.72
CA ASP A 58 15.08 29.94 -15.59
C ASP A 58 14.45 30.66 -14.38
N THR A 59 13.15 31.00 -14.46
CA THR A 59 12.46 31.68 -13.36
C THR A 59 12.19 30.71 -12.21
N PRO A 60 12.66 30.99 -10.97
CA PRO A 60 12.34 30.18 -9.81
C PRO A 60 10.85 30.24 -9.47
N LEU A 61 10.27 29.11 -9.08
CA LEU A 61 8.85 29.06 -8.69
C LEU A 61 8.50 29.98 -7.51
N GLN A 62 9.48 30.31 -6.66
CA GLN A 62 9.30 31.24 -5.54
C GLN A 62 8.86 32.62 -6.02
N VAL A 63 9.38 33.08 -7.16
CA VAL A 63 8.98 34.36 -7.78
C VAL A 63 7.51 34.32 -8.17
N LEU A 64 7.03 33.19 -8.69
CA LEU A 64 5.61 32.97 -8.96
C LEU A 64 4.78 32.87 -7.70
N PHE A 65 5.26 32.24 -6.62
CA PHE A 65 4.49 32.19 -5.36
C PHE A 65 4.32 33.57 -4.72
N ALA A 66 5.29 34.47 -4.91
CA ALA A 66 5.19 35.85 -4.47
C ALA A 66 4.26 36.68 -5.38
N SER A 67 4.32 36.45 -6.69
CA SER A 67 3.64 37.29 -7.69
C SER A 67 2.23 36.80 -8.05
N CYS A 68 2.00 35.49 -7.99
CA CYS A 68 0.76 34.83 -8.34
C CYS A 68 0.13 34.18 -7.11
N LYS A 69 -1.20 34.29 -6.99
CA LYS A 69 -1.97 33.60 -5.94
C LYS A 69 -2.12 32.11 -6.28
N ILE A 70 -1.03 31.38 -6.24
CA ILE A 70 -1.04 29.94 -6.41
C ILE A 70 -1.58 29.30 -5.13
N SER A 71 -2.47 28.33 -5.27
CA SER A 71 -3.02 27.60 -4.14
C SER A 71 -1.93 26.81 -3.44
N THR A 72 -2.08 26.66 -2.13
CA THR A 72 -1.18 25.84 -1.31
C THR A 72 -1.08 24.40 -1.80
N ARG A 73 -2.14 23.89 -2.46
CA ARG A 73 -2.17 22.54 -3.03
C ARG A 73 -1.29 22.44 -4.27
N LEU A 74 -1.41 23.38 -5.22
CA LEU A 74 -0.59 23.36 -6.43
C LEU A 74 0.89 23.57 -6.08
N ALA A 75 1.19 24.50 -5.16
CA ALA A 75 2.54 24.69 -4.66
C ALA A 75 3.13 23.40 -4.05
N GLN A 76 2.34 22.66 -3.27
CA GLN A 76 2.79 21.37 -2.71
C GLN A 76 2.95 20.28 -3.78
N THR A 77 2.07 20.24 -4.79
CA THR A 77 2.17 19.33 -5.94
C THR A 77 3.47 19.55 -6.72
N TRP A 78 3.88 20.79 -6.95
CA TRP A 78 5.15 21.12 -7.61
C TRP A 78 6.36 20.70 -6.78
N ARG A 79 6.35 20.93 -5.46
CA ARG A 79 7.43 20.46 -4.57
C ARG A 79 7.59 18.94 -4.59
N ASN A 80 6.47 18.21 -4.55
CA ASN A 80 6.51 16.74 -4.57
C ASN A 80 7.05 16.20 -5.90
N SER A 81 6.75 16.88 -7.01
CA SER A 81 7.23 16.54 -8.35
C SER A 81 8.59 17.14 -8.69
N SER A 82 9.32 17.64 -7.68
CA SER A 82 10.65 18.23 -7.79
C SER A 82 10.78 19.38 -8.78
N VAL A 83 9.68 20.08 -9.08
CA VAL A 83 9.69 21.29 -9.92
C VAL A 83 10.26 22.43 -9.08
N ARG A 84 11.36 23.02 -9.53
CA ARG A 84 12.05 24.15 -8.87
C ARG A 84 12.01 25.41 -9.74
N LEU A 85 12.16 25.22 -11.04
CA LEU A 85 12.12 26.27 -12.06
C LEU A 85 10.86 26.12 -12.92
N LEU A 86 10.43 27.20 -13.55
CA LEU A 86 9.35 27.16 -14.52
C LEU A 86 9.68 26.25 -15.71
N GLY A 87 10.95 26.20 -16.13
CA GLY A 87 11.45 25.33 -17.18
C GLY A 87 11.22 23.84 -16.92
N ASP A 88 11.19 23.43 -15.64
CA ASP A 88 10.92 22.03 -15.25
C ASP A 88 9.48 21.59 -15.58
N LEU A 89 8.57 22.56 -15.81
CA LEU A 89 7.21 22.28 -16.29
C LEU A 89 7.16 22.12 -17.80
N HIS A 90 8.16 22.60 -18.55
CA HIS A 90 8.15 22.55 -20.01
C HIS A 90 8.15 21.09 -20.49
N ALA A 91 7.41 20.83 -21.57
CA ALA A 91 7.26 19.50 -22.18
C ALA A 91 6.57 18.44 -21.29
N ARG A 92 6.23 18.76 -20.03
CA ARG A 92 5.42 17.90 -19.17
C ARG A 92 3.94 18.06 -19.51
N ARG A 93 3.14 17.02 -19.30
CA ARG A 93 1.69 17.08 -19.48
C ARG A 93 1.01 17.52 -18.18
N VAL A 94 -0.10 18.25 -18.29
CA VAL A 94 -0.91 18.59 -17.10
C VAL A 94 -1.37 17.31 -16.39
N GLY A 95 -1.69 16.27 -17.16
CA GLY A 95 -2.06 14.95 -16.64
C GLY A 95 -0.98 14.26 -15.78
N ASP A 96 0.31 14.55 -16.01
CA ASP A 96 1.41 13.95 -15.23
C ASP A 96 1.33 14.31 -13.74
N PHE A 97 0.75 15.48 -13.43
CA PHE A 97 0.58 15.95 -12.07
C PHE A 97 -0.64 15.34 -11.37
N ALA A 98 -1.56 14.71 -12.10
CA ALA A 98 -2.75 14.09 -11.50
C ALA A 98 -2.38 12.93 -10.55
N TRP A 99 -1.19 12.38 -10.72
CA TRP A 99 -0.63 11.31 -9.90
C TRP A 99 -0.01 11.81 -8.59
N GLU A 100 0.21 13.12 -8.45
CA GLU A 100 0.82 13.71 -7.27
C GLU A 100 -0.11 13.74 -6.06
N ARG A 101 0.47 13.60 -4.87
CA ARG A 101 -0.31 13.70 -3.62
C ARG A 101 -0.96 15.09 -3.53
N ASN A 102 -2.25 15.11 -3.19
CA ASN A 102 -3.08 16.31 -3.06
C ASN A 102 -3.35 17.07 -4.36
N CYS A 103 -3.04 16.48 -5.52
CA CYS A 103 -3.44 17.02 -6.81
C CYS A 103 -4.86 16.55 -7.16
N GLY A 104 -5.85 17.39 -6.86
CA GLY A 104 -7.25 17.14 -7.25
C GLY A 104 -7.60 17.85 -8.56
N LEU A 105 -8.82 17.64 -9.05
CA LEU A 105 -9.33 18.29 -10.27
C LEU A 105 -9.14 19.82 -10.26
N LYS A 106 -9.41 20.48 -9.13
CA LYS A 106 -9.21 21.93 -8.98
C LYS A 106 -7.75 22.35 -9.12
N THR A 107 -6.83 21.55 -8.60
CA THR A 107 -5.39 21.78 -8.70
C THR A 107 -4.94 21.66 -10.17
N LEU A 108 -5.47 20.69 -10.91
CA LEU A 108 -5.21 20.53 -12.34
C LEU A 108 -5.81 21.67 -13.18
N GLN A 109 -7.01 22.14 -12.84
CA GLN A 109 -7.65 23.32 -13.46
C GLN A 109 -6.83 24.58 -13.25
N GLU A 110 -6.31 24.77 -12.05
CA GLU A 110 -5.39 25.86 -11.73
C GLU A 110 -4.10 25.77 -12.55
N LEU A 111 -3.49 24.57 -12.62
CA LEU A 111 -2.29 24.33 -13.42
C LEU A 111 -2.53 24.58 -14.92
N ASP A 112 -3.63 24.09 -15.49
CA ASP A 112 -4.00 24.32 -16.90
C ASP A 112 -4.22 25.82 -17.19
N SER A 113 -4.82 26.54 -16.24
CA SER A 113 -5.01 27.99 -16.34
C SER A 113 -3.67 28.73 -16.33
N LEU A 114 -2.74 28.35 -15.46
CA LEU A 114 -1.40 28.91 -15.42
C LEU A 114 -0.59 28.58 -16.67
N ALA A 115 -0.61 27.32 -17.13
CA ALA A 115 0.03 26.91 -18.38
C ALA A 115 -0.49 27.73 -19.58
N SER A 116 -1.80 27.99 -19.62
CA SER A 116 -2.42 28.83 -20.65
C SER A 116 -2.04 30.31 -20.52
N ALA A 117 -1.73 30.79 -19.30
CA ALA A 117 -1.25 32.14 -19.09
C ALA A 117 0.21 32.29 -19.55
N PHE A 118 1.08 31.34 -19.20
CA PHE A 118 2.47 31.32 -19.65
C PHE A 118 2.59 31.25 -21.17
N ALA A 119 1.76 30.43 -21.83
CA ALA A 119 1.76 30.31 -23.29
C ALA A 119 1.35 31.60 -24.02
N ARG A 120 0.65 32.53 -23.34
CA ARG A 120 0.20 33.82 -23.91
C ARG A 120 1.08 35.00 -23.50
N ALA A 121 2.13 34.76 -22.71
CA ALA A 121 3.01 35.83 -22.24
C ALA A 121 3.80 36.43 -23.42
N PRO A 122 3.77 37.77 -23.64
CA PRO A 122 4.59 38.41 -24.66
C PRO A 122 6.08 38.31 -24.29
N ALA A 123 6.95 38.16 -25.30
CA ALA A 123 8.39 38.01 -25.11
C ALA A 123 9.05 39.19 -24.37
N ASP A 124 8.49 40.40 -24.54
CA ASP A 124 9.14 41.64 -24.12
C ASP A 124 8.53 42.28 -22.84
N SER A 125 7.58 41.61 -22.18
CA SER A 125 6.92 42.15 -20.99
C SER A 125 7.48 41.59 -19.68
N SER A 126 8.42 42.34 -19.09
CA SER A 126 8.73 42.26 -17.64
C SER A 126 7.51 42.57 -16.74
N ALA A 127 6.41 43.05 -17.33
CA ALA A 127 5.14 43.37 -16.69
C ALA A 127 4.22 42.15 -16.45
N PHE A 128 4.75 40.93 -16.33
CA PHE A 128 3.98 39.70 -16.04
C PHE A 128 3.24 39.74 -14.68
N VAL A 129 3.46 40.76 -13.85
CA VAL A 129 2.93 40.90 -12.48
C VAL A 129 1.52 41.50 -12.41
N LYS A 130 0.87 41.85 -13.53
CA LYS A 130 -0.54 42.29 -13.46
C LYS A 130 -1.47 41.08 -13.37
N ARG A 131 -2.02 40.90 -12.16
CA ARG A 131 -3.04 39.91 -11.74
C ARG A 131 -3.84 39.33 -12.91
N PRO A 132 -3.90 38.00 -13.08
CA PRO A 132 -5.02 37.40 -13.79
C PRO A 132 -6.28 37.68 -12.96
N SER A 133 -7.07 38.65 -13.40
CA SER A 133 -8.38 38.98 -12.84
C SER A 133 -9.21 37.69 -12.75
N SER A 134 -9.72 37.41 -11.55
CA SER A 134 -10.58 36.27 -11.18
C SER A 134 -11.26 35.61 -12.38
N CYS A 135 -10.80 34.41 -12.74
CA CYS A 135 -11.32 33.63 -13.87
C CYS A 135 -12.75 33.15 -13.59
N ASN A 136 -13.74 33.98 -13.93
CA ASN A 136 -15.10 33.51 -14.16
C ASN A 136 -15.10 32.67 -15.44
N HIS A 137 -15.08 31.35 -15.28
CA HIS A 137 -15.02 30.36 -16.35
C HIS A 137 -16.26 30.41 -17.26
N ARG A 138 -16.25 31.23 -18.31
CA ARG A 138 -17.06 31.05 -19.54
C ARG A 138 -16.37 31.76 -20.69
N THR A 139 -15.34 31.12 -21.24
CA THR A 139 -14.85 31.52 -22.57
C THR A 139 -14.79 30.25 -23.40
N ALA A 140 -15.77 30.11 -24.29
CA ALA A 140 -15.82 29.07 -25.30
C ALA A 140 -14.75 29.44 -26.33
N VAL A 141 -13.51 29.01 -26.06
CA VAL A 141 -12.45 29.05 -27.06
C VAL A 141 -12.69 27.84 -27.95
N SER A 142 -13.24 28.08 -29.14
CA SER A 142 -13.26 27.13 -30.25
C SER A 142 -11.82 26.89 -30.68
N LEU A 143 -11.19 25.89 -30.07
CA LEU A 143 -9.87 25.42 -30.45
C LEU A 143 -10.08 24.36 -31.54
N GLU A 144 -9.69 24.70 -32.77
CA GLU A 144 -9.76 23.81 -33.91
C GLU A 144 -8.85 22.59 -33.74
N VAL A 145 -9.45 21.42 -33.99
CA VAL A 145 -8.93 20.12 -34.40
C VAL A 145 -7.40 19.91 -34.32
N GLU A 146 -6.84 19.88 -33.11
CA GLU A 146 -5.63 19.09 -32.86
C GLU A 146 -6.06 17.63 -32.71
N THR A 147 -5.47 16.77 -33.54
CA THR A 147 -5.59 15.30 -33.62
C THR A 147 -6.30 14.66 -32.43
N ARG A 148 -7.48 14.08 -32.71
CA ARG A 148 -8.34 13.33 -31.80
C ARG A 148 -7.56 12.13 -31.24
N GLN A 149 -6.70 12.36 -30.26
CA GLN A 149 -6.07 11.29 -29.51
C GLN A 149 -7.19 10.56 -28.78
N GLU A 150 -7.46 9.34 -29.22
CA GLU A 150 -8.34 8.39 -28.55
C GLU A 150 -8.07 8.47 -27.05
N PRO A 151 -9.09 8.73 -26.21
CA PRO A 151 -8.90 8.87 -24.78
C PRO A 151 -8.29 7.57 -24.26
N ALA A 152 -7.10 7.66 -23.64
CA ALA A 152 -6.35 6.49 -23.18
C ALA A 152 -7.30 5.47 -22.53
N SER A 153 -7.47 4.33 -23.19
CA SER A 153 -8.22 3.18 -22.70
C SER A 153 -7.27 2.21 -22.01
N PHE A 154 -7.82 1.36 -21.14
CA PHE A 154 -7.05 0.25 -20.61
C PHE A 154 -6.83 -0.78 -21.73
N ALA A 155 -5.58 -0.95 -22.16
CA ALA A 155 -5.18 -2.05 -23.02
C ALA A 155 -4.87 -3.26 -22.13
N ILE A 156 -5.77 -4.24 -22.09
CA ILE A 156 -5.62 -5.46 -21.27
C ILE A 156 -5.35 -6.63 -22.22
N PRO A 157 -4.12 -7.18 -22.27
CA PRO A 157 -3.83 -8.34 -23.09
C PRO A 157 -4.66 -9.57 -22.73
N ASP A 158 -4.98 -10.40 -23.72
CA ASP A 158 -5.76 -11.64 -23.54
C ASP A 158 -5.12 -12.60 -22.52
N SER A 159 -3.80 -12.60 -22.41
CA SER A 159 -3.07 -13.43 -21.45
C SER A 159 -3.38 -13.11 -19.99
N ILE A 160 -3.93 -11.92 -19.69
CA ILE A 160 -4.26 -11.48 -18.33
C ILE A 160 -5.74 -11.12 -18.13
N CYS A 161 -6.56 -11.18 -19.18
CA CYS A 161 -7.97 -10.77 -19.13
C CYS A 161 -8.80 -11.61 -18.14
N GLY A 162 -8.40 -12.87 -17.92
CA GLY A 162 -9.04 -13.79 -16.97
C GLY A 162 -8.71 -13.57 -15.50
N LEU A 163 -7.75 -12.70 -15.15
CA LEU A 163 -7.34 -12.49 -13.75
C LEU A 163 -8.44 -11.80 -12.96
N ARG A 164 -8.89 -12.43 -11.87
CA ARG A 164 -10.01 -11.95 -11.07
C ARG A 164 -9.56 -10.98 -9.96
N PHE A 165 -10.33 -9.93 -9.73
CA PHE A 165 -10.01 -8.92 -8.71
C PHE A 165 -10.01 -9.45 -7.26
N ASP A 166 -10.78 -10.50 -6.97
CA ASP A 166 -10.83 -11.11 -5.64
C ASP A 166 -9.56 -11.90 -5.28
N GLU A 167 -8.78 -12.30 -6.28
CA GLU A 167 -7.51 -13.02 -6.13
C GLU A 167 -6.30 -12.08 -6.13
N LEU A 168 -6.44 -10.88 -6.69
CA LEU A 168 -5.36 -9.91 -6.86
C LEU A 168 -5.07 -9.08 -5.59
N PRO A 169 -3.84 -8.54 -5.45
CA PRO A 169 -3.44 -7.72 -4.31
C PRO A 169 -3.99 -6.29 -4.43
N ILE A 170 -5.30 -6.14 -4.34
CA ILE A 170 -5.98 -4.84 -4.48
C ILE A 170 -6.30 -4.20 -3.12
N THR A 171 -6.30 -2.88 -3.09
CA THR A 171 -6.72 -2.07 -1.96
C THR A 171 -8.22 -2.22 -1.75
N LYS A 172 -8.67 -1.96 -0.51
CA LYS A 172 -10.10 -1.92 -0.18
C LYS A 172 -10.88 -0.92 -1.04
N ARG A 173 -10.22 0.17 -1.48
CA ARG A 173 -10.85 1.19 -2.33
C ARG A 173 -11.12 0.62 -3.72
N LEU A 174 -10.11 0.06 -4.38
CA LEU A 174 -10.28 -0.58 -5.68
C LEU A 174 -11.29 -1.74 -5.59
N ALA A 175 -11.18 -2.60 -4.56
CA ALA A 175 -12.12 -3.70 -4.32
C ALA A 175 -13.59 -3.25 -4.23
N ASN A 176 -13.84 -2.09 -3.61
CA ASN A 176 -15.19 -1.55 -3.51
C ASN A 176 -15.66 -0.95 -4.85
N VAL A 177 -14.77 -0.28 -5.60
CA VAL A 177 -15.08 0.27 -6.92
C VAL A 177 -15.42 -0.86 -7.89
N VAL A 178 -14.58 -1.89 -8.01
CA VAL A 178 -14.84 -3.01 -8.93
C VAL A 178 -16.14 -3.75 -8.57
N ARG A 179 -16.36 -4.04 -7.28
CA ARG A 179 -17.59 -4.70 -6.82
C ARG A 179 -18.85 -3.87 -7.08
N ALA A 180 -18.81 -2.57 -6.80
CA ALA A 180 -19.97 -1.69 -6.99
C ALA A 180 -20.35 -1.50 -8.45
N ASN A 181 -19.42 -1.72 -9.38
CA ASN A 181 -19.64 -1.62 -10.84
C ASN A 181 -19.74 -2.99 -11.51
N GLY A 182 -19.83 -4.08 -10.74
CA GLY A 182 -19.98 -5.44 -11.26
C GLY A 182 -18.75 -6.02 -11.97
N LEU A 183 -17.58 -5.39 -11.82
CA LEU A 183 -16.33 -5.82 -12.45
C LEU A 183 -15.71 -6.96 -11.63
N ARG A 184 -15.47 -8.10 -12.30
CA ARG A 184 -14.97 -9.34 -11.73
C ARG A 184 -13.53 -9.62 -12.14
N SER A 185 -13.11 -9.26 -13.35
CA SER A 185 -11.76 -9.52 -13.87
C SER A 185 -11.09 -8.28 -14.48
N LEU A 186 -9.78 -8.37 -14.73
CA LEU A 186 -9.05 -7.35 -15.49
C LEU A 186 -9.62 -7.18 -16.91
N GLY A 187 -10.11 -8.25 -17.53
CA GLY A 187 -10.76 -8.19 -18.85
C GLY A 187 -11.98 -7.28 -18.90
N ASP A 188 -12.72 -7.14 -17.78
CA ASP A 188 -13.87 -6.22 -17.72
C ASP A 188 -13.46 -4.75 -17.85
N LEU A 189 -12.17 -4.43 -17.68
CA LEU A 189 -11.63 -3.10 -17.91
C LEU A 189 -11.28 -2.84 -19.38
N ASN A 190 -11.20 -3.87 -20.22
CA ASN A 190 -10.87 -3.71 -21.63
C ASN A 190 -11.84 -2.71 -22.28
N GLU A 191 -11.31 -1.86 -23.15
CA GLU A 191 -12.05 -0.78 -23.84
C GLU A 191 -12.61 0.33 -22.93
N ARG A 192 -12.50 0.22 -21.60
CA ARG A 192 -12.88 1.31 -20.71
C ARG A 192 -11.82 2.40 -20.74
N THR A 193 -12.25 3.63 -20.97
CA THR A 193 -11.38 4.79 -20.88
C THR A 193 -11.07 5.10 -19.42
N HIS A 194 -9.85 5.59 -19.14
CA HIS A 194 -9.48 6.05 -17.79
C HIS A 194 -10.50 7.06 -17.24
N PHE A 195 -10.99 7.95 -18.10
CA PHE A 195 -12.02 8.94 -17.74
C PHE A 195 -13.39 8.33 -17.47
N GLY A 196 -13.81 7.34 -18.28
CA GLY A 196 -15.04 6.59 -18.01
C GLY A 196 -14.99 5.92 -16.64
N PHE A 197 -13.83 5.40 -16.25
CA PHE A 197 -13.62 4.76 -14.96
C PHE A 197 -13.62 5.75 -13.78
N LEU A 198 -13.15 6.99 -13.97
CA LEU A 198 -13.21 8.03 -12.94
C LEU A 198 -14.63 8.45 -12.57
N ARG A 199 -15.60 8.27 -13.48
CA ARG A 199 -17.02 8.53 -13.21
C ARG A 199 -17.60 7.58 -12.16
N TYR A 200 -16.91 6.48 -11.85
CA TYR A 200 -17.37 5.55 -10.83
C TYR A 200 -17.24 6.13 -9.43
N ARG A 201 -18.30 5.96 -8.63
CA ARG A 201 -18.34 6.44 -7.26
C ARG A 201 -17.18 5.84 -6.45
N GLY A 202 -16.37 6.72 -5.87
CA GLY A 202 -15.23 6.30 -5.05
C GLY A 202 -14.00 5.93 -5.86
N CYS A 203 -14.07 5.93 -7.20
CA CYS A 203 -12.90 5.93 -8.04
C CYS A 203 -12.19 7.29 -7.96
N GLY A 204 -10.89 7.29 -8.18
CA GLY A 204 -10.09 8.50 -8.25
C GLY A 204 -8.71 8.13 -8.78
N TRP A 205 -7.84 9.12 -8.98
CA TRP A 205 -6.53 8.91 -9.59
C TRP A 205 -5.71 7.77 -8.97
N ARG A 206 -5.66 7.69 -7.64
CA ARG A 206 -4.95 6.58 -6.96
C ARG A 206 -5.48 5.19 -7.32
N THR A 207 -6.78 5.08 -7.59
CA THR A 207 -7.40 3.81 -8.02
C THR A 207 -7.00 3.49 -9.47
N LEU A 208 -6.88 4.48 -10.34
CA LEU A 208 -6.35 4.29 -11.69
C LEU A 208 -4.88 3.87 -11.68
N VAL A 209 -4.02 4.55 -10.89
CA VAL A 209 -2.60 4.15 -10.72
C VAL A 209 -2.52 2.69 -10.30
N GLU A 210 -3.33 2.32 -9.32
CA GLU A 210 -3.35 0.97 -8.79
C GLU A 210 -3.73 -0.06 -9.86
N ILE A 211 -4.75 0.24 -10.69
CA ILE A 211 -5.12 -0.62 -11.83
C ILE A 211 -3.96 -0.73 -12.81
N GLN A 212 -3.36 0.39 -13.22
CA GLN A 212 -2.24 0.38 -14.16
C GLN A 212 -1.06 -0.45 -13.63
N GLN A 213 -0.67 -0.26 -12.37
CA GLN A 213 0.38 -1.05 -11.73
C GLN A 213 0.04 -2.54 -11.66
N LEU A 214 -1.22 -2.89 -11.41
CA LEU A 214 -1.68 -4.29 -11.43
C LEU A 214 -1.59 -4.88 -12.84
N THR A 215 -1.99 -4.12 -13.86
CA THR A 215 -1.89 -4.52 -15.27
C THR A 215 -0.43 -4.73 -15.67
N GLU A 216 0.47 -3.79 -15.36
CA GLU A 216 1.91 -3.90 -15.66
C GLU A 216 2.54 -5.13 -14.99
N ARG A 217 2.23 -5.38 -13.71
CA ARG A 217 2.68 -6.59 -12.98
C ARG A 217 2.10 -7.88 -13.58
N ALA A 218 0.85 -7.85 -14.02
CA ALA A 218 0.24 -8.98 -14.68
C ALA A 218 0.94 -9.29 -16.01
N ILE A 219 1.20 -8.25 -16.82
CA ILE A 219 1.92 -8.35 -18.11
C ILE A 219 3.33 -8.89 -17.91
N SER A 220 4.02 -8.48 -16.84
CA SER A 220 5.35 -9.03 -16.51
C SER A 220 5.33 -10.51 -16.09
N GLY A 221 4.14 -11.14 -16.07
CA GLY A 221 3.95 -12.54 -15.71
C GLY A 221 3.98 -12.81 -14.21
N GLU A 222 3.90 -11.78 -13.37
CA GLU A 222 3.96 -11.92 -11.91
C GLU A 222 2.87 -12.87 -11.37
N PHE A 223 1.70 -12.86 -12.01
CA PHE A 223 0.53 -13.64 -11.63
C PHE A 223 0.32 -14.90 -12.48
N ASN A 224 1.26 -15.23 -13.38
CA ASN A 224 1.10 -16.36 -14.30
C ASN A 224 1.16 -17.69 -13.53
N VAL A 225 0.16 -18.55 -13.71
CA VAL A 225 0.04 -19.87 -13.08
C VAL A 225 0.61 -21.00 -13.96
N VAL A 226 0.64 -20.81 -15.28
CA VAL A 226 1.02 -21.86 -16.25
C VAL A 226 2.47 -22.31 -16.10
N ARG A 227 3.31 -21.50 -15.47
CA ARG A 227 4.76 -21.74 -15.30
C ARG A 227 5.14 -22.45 -13.99
N ILE A 228 4.20 -23.07 -13.28
CA ILE A 228 4.51 -23.77 -12.03
C ILE A 228 5.04 -25.17 -12.37
N GLU A 229 6.35 -25.35 -12.31
CA GLU A 229 6.97 -26.68 -12.34
C GLU A 229 6.73 -27.38 -10.98
N GLU A 230 6.15 -28.59 -10.99
CA GLU A 230 5.78 -29.31 -9.75
C GLU A 230 6.98 -29.56 -8.81
N SER A 231 8.16 -29.84 -9.39
CA SER A 231 9.40 -30.06 -8.64
C SER A 231 9.87 -28.79 -7.91
N LYS A 232 9.60 -27.61 -8.47
CA LYS A 232 9.99 -26.29 -7.92
C LYS A 232 8.88 -25.60 -7.14
N ALA A 233 7.66 -26.14 -7.13
CA ALA A 233 6.51 -25.49 -6.51
C ALA A 233 6.73 -25.14 -5.02
N VAL A 234 7.31 -26.06 -4.24
CA VAL A 234 7.56 -25.87 -2.80
C VAL A 234 8.60 -24.78 -2.51
N PRO A 235 9.84 -24.83 -3.06
CA PRO A 235 10.81 -23.77 -2.83
C PRO A 235 10.36 -22.42 -3.40
N GLU A 236 9.65 -22.41 -4.53
CA GLU A 236 9.08 -21.20 -5.10
C GLU A 236 8.04 -20.57 -4.15
N LEU A 237 7.09 -21.36 -3.64
CA LEU A 237 6.09 -20.90 -2.67
C LEU A 237 6.76 -20.22 -1.46
N LEU A 238 7.77 -20.86 -0.87
CA LEU A 238 8.47 -20.32 0.28
C LEU A 238 9.20 -19.01 -0.03
N THR A 239 9.81 -18.93 -1.21
CA THR A 239 10.48 -17.72 -1.69
C THR A 239 9.49 -16.56 -1.80
N LEU A 240 8.34 -16.79 -2.45
CA LEU A 240 7.29 -15.78 -2.60
C LEU A 240 6.70 -15.35 -1.25
N LEU A 241 6.55 -16.28 -0.30
CA LEU A 241 6.07 -15.99 1.04
C LEU A 241 7.05 -15.16 1.87
N GLU A 242 8.35 -15.46 1.83
CA GLU A 242 9.35 -14.65 2.54
C GLU A 242 9.45 -13.23 1.96
N GLN A 243 9.42 -13.11 0.63
CA GLN A 243 9.35 -11.80 -0.04
C GLN A 243 8.08 -11.03 0.34
N ALA A 244 6.92 -11.71 0.39
CA ALA A 244 5.67 -11.08 0.78
C ALA A 244 5.67 -10.66 2.27
N ILE A 245 6.28 -11.45 3.17
CA ILE A 245 6.47 -11.08 4.58
C ILE A 245 7.35 -9.83 4.70
N ALA A 246 8.38 -9.69 3.87
CA ALA A 246 9.22 -8.50 3.86
C ALA A 246 8.46 -7.23 3.43
N LYS A 247 7.43 -7.36 2.57
CA LYS A 247 6.57 -6.26 2.12
C LYS A 247 5.46 -5.88 3.12
N LEU A 248 5.21 -6.68 4.16
CA LEU A 248 4.21 -6.36 5.19
C LEU A 248 4.60 -5.13 6.02
N ALA A 249 3.60 -4.40 6.52
CA ALA A 249 3.82 -3.31 7.46
C ALA A 249 4.63 -3.81 8.68
N PRO A 250 5.61 -3.05 9.21
CA PRO A 250 6.53 -3.53 10.24
C PRO A 250 5.84 -4.15 11.46
N ARG A 251 4.72 -3.58 11.90
CA ARG A 251 3.91 -4.11 12.99
C ARG A 251 3.30 -5.48 12.64
N ASP A 252 2.62 -5.56 11.50
CA ASP A 252 1.90 -6.77 11.08
C ASP A 252 2.91 -7.91 10.79
N ARG A 253 4.07 -7.57 10.22
CA ARG A 253 5.22 -8.48 10.06
C ARG A 253 5.71 -9.04 11.41
N ARG A 254 5.94 -8.20 12.42
CA ARG A 254 6.40 -8.65 13.75
C ARG A 254 5.41 -9.59 14.41
N PHE A 255 4.11 -9.29 14.34
CA PHE A 255 3.08 -10.16 14.91
C PHE A 255 2.99 -11.50 14.18
N LEU A 256 3.08 -11.49 12.85
CA LEU A 256 3.07 -12.72 12.07
C LEU A 256 4.29 -13.59 12.38
N ILE A 257 5.51 -13.03 12.38
CA ILE A 257 6.75 -13.75 12.69
C ILE A 257 6.69 -14.37 14.10
N ALA A 258 6.24 -13.60 15.10
CA ALA A 258 6.07 -14.14 16.45
C ALA A 258 5.03 -15.28 16.50
N ARG A 259 3.94 -15.14 15.73
CA ARG A 259 2.88 -16.15 15.68
C ARG A 259 3.34 -17.45 15.05
N ILE A 260 4.05 -17.41 13.92
CA ILE A 260 4.62 -18.61 13.28
C ILE A 260 5.80 -19.16 14.08
N GLY A 261 6.49 -18.32 14.86
CA GLY A 261 7.48 -18.75 15.86
C GLY A 261 6.88 -19.54 17.04
N GLY A 262 5.56 -19.53 17.21
CA GLY A 262 4.86 -20.37 18.21
C GLY A 262 4.21 -19.59 19.35
N MET A 263 4.38 -18.26 19.39
CA MET A 263 3.72 -17.44 20.42
C MET A 263 2.20 -17.40 20.18
N THR A 264 1.44 -17.44 21.26
CA THR A 264 0.00 -17.23 21.25
C THR A 264 -0.35 -15.75 21.02
N PHE A 265 -1.58 -15.47 20.60
CA PHE A 265 -2.04 -14.08 20.43
C PHE A 265 -2.02 -13.27 21.73
N ALA A 266 -2.20 -13.92 22.89
CA ALA A 266 -2.16 -13.28 24.19
C ALA A 266 -0.72 -12.87 24.57
N GLU A 267 0.24 -13.77 24.40
CA GLU A 267 1.67 -13.48 24.65
C GLU A 267 2.20 -12.38 23.73
N ILE A 268 1.85 -12.41 22.44
CA ILE A 268 2.20 -11.34 21.50
C ILE A 268 1.57 -10.02 21.95
N GLY A 269 0.29 -10.06 22.35
CA GLY A 269 -0.41 -8.88 22.87
C GLY A 269 0.30 -8.27 24.07
N TYR A 270 0.62 -9.09 25.08
CA TYR A 270 1.37 -8.69 26.26
C TYR A 270 2.73 -8.09 25.90
N ARG A 271 3.51 -8.76 25.05
CA ARG A 271 4.87 -8.33 24.67
C ARG A 271 4.91 -6.99 23.94
N TYR A 272 3.89 -6.67 23.15
CA TYR A 272 3.86 -5.46 22.32
C TYR A 272 2.85 -4.40 22.80
N GLY A 273 2.18 -4.60 23.94
CA GLY A 273 1.19 -3.65 24.49
C GLY A 273 -0.12 -3.58 23.69
N PHE A 274 -0.59 -4.70 23.15
CA PHE A 274 -1.85 -4.80 22.42
C PHE A 274 -2.79 -5.86 23.02
N THR A 275 -4.09 -5.72 22.77
CA THR A 275 -5.05 -6.76 23.17
C THR A 275 -4.92 -7.99 22.27
N ARG A 276 -5.22 -9.18 22.82
CA ARG A 276 -5.28 -10.45 22.08
C ARG A 276 -6.08 -10.34 20.79
N ALA A 277 -7.27 -9.73 20.86
CA ALA A 277 -8.17 -9.57 19.72
C ALA A 277 -7.55 -8.70 18.61
N ARG A 278 -6.84 -7.63 18.99
CA ARG A 278 -6.19 -6.74 18.02
C ARG A 278 -5.03 -7.42 17.29
N VAL A 279 -4.23 -8.21 18.01
CA VAL A 279 -3.16 -9.02 17.41
C VAL A 279 -3.75 -10.05 16.45
N HIS A 280 -4.80 -10.77 16.86
CA HIS A 280 -5.49 -11.74 16.02
C HIS A 280 -5.97 -11.11 14.70
N GLN A 281 -6.66 -9.97 14.76
CA GLN A 281 -7.11 -9.25 13.57
C GLN A 281 -5.95 -8.85 12.64
N ALA A 282 -4.84 -8.37 13.20
CA ALA A 282 -3.67 -7.98 12.43
C ALA A 282 -3.01 -9.19 11.74
N VAL A 283 -2.90 -10.33 12.43
CA VAL A 283 -2.35 -11.57 11.86
C VAL A 283 -3.26 -12.13 10.76
N VAL A 284 -4.58 -12.19 11.00
CA VAL A 284 -5.54 -12.65 9.97
C VAL A 284 -5.47 -11.76 8.73
N LYS A 285 -5.39 -10.44 8.91
CA LYS A 285 -5.23 -9.49 7.80
C LYS A 285 -3.89 -9.69 7.07
N ALA A 286 -2.80 -9.95 7.81
CA ALA A 286 -1.50 -10.23 7.22
C ALA A 286 -1.53 -11.50 6.36
N LEU A 287 -2.13 -12.59 6.87
CA LEU A 287 -2.29 -13.84 6.12
C LEU A 287 -3.15 -13.65 4.85
N ASP A 288 -4.25 -12.89 4.91
CA ASP A 288 -5.05 -12.55 3.72
C ASP A 288 -4.24 -11.75 2.71
N THR A 289 -3.41 -10.81 3.19
CA THR A 289 -2.50 -10.02 2.33
C THR A 289 -1.46 -10.92 1.66
N LEU A 290 -0.81 -11.82 2.42
CA LEU A 290 0.16 -12.76 1.86
C LEU A 290 -0.46 -13.63 0.77
N ARG A 291 -1.66 -14.19 1.02
CA ARG A 291 -2.35 -15.04 0.04
C ARG A 291 -2.63 -14.33 -1.29
N LYS A 292 -2.87 -13.02 -1.26
CA LYS A 292 -3.19 -12.20 -2.45
C LYS A 292 -1.98 -11.50 -3.08
N THR A 293 -0.84 -11.42 -2.37
CA THR A 293 0.31 -10.59 -2.79
C THR A 293 0.78 -10.91 -4.21
N TRP A 294 0.71 -12.18 -4.60
CA TRP A 294 1.09 -12.71 -5.92
C TRP A 294 -0.12 -13.27 -6.69
N GLY A 295 -1.30 -12.73 -6.44
CA GLY A 295 -2.51 -13.11 -7.17
C GLY A 295 -2.90 -14.59 -6.99
N PRO A 296 -3.34 -15.28 -8.06
CA PRO A 296 -3.70 -16.70 -8.01
C PRO A 296 -2.50 -17.64 -7.80
N ARG A 297 -1.26 -17.15 -7.94
CA ARG A 297 -0.06 -17.99 -7.91
C ARG A 297 0.15 -18.69 -6.56
N ILE A 298 0.02 -17.96 -5.44
CA ILE A 298 0.13 -18.57 -4.10
C ILE A 298 -0.95 -19.62 -3.84
N PRO A 299 -2.24 -19.35 -4.05
CA PRO A 299 -3.29 -20.37 -3.94
C PRO A 299 -2.99 -21.64 -4.77
N ARG A 300 -2.51 -21.48 -6.01
CA ARG A 300 -2.19 -22.61 -6.90
C ARG A 300 -0.99 -23.41 -6.42
N LEU A 301 0.09 -22.75 -5.98
CA LEU A 301 1.23 -23.43 -5.36
C LEU A 301 0.84 -24.19 -4.09
N LEU A 302 -0.06 -23.64 -3.28
CA LEU A 302 -0.62 -24.34 -2.12
C LEU A 302 -1.47 -25.56 -2.52
N GLU A 303 -2.23 -25.47 -3.61
CA GLU A 303 -2.99 -26.61 -4.18
C GLU A 303 -2.05 -27.72 -4.66
N THR A 304 -1.00 -27.38 -5.43
CA THR A 304 0.03 -28.34 -5.87
C THR A 304 0.71 -29.01 -4.68
N LEU A 305 1.06 -28.23 -3.65
CA LEU A 305 1.63 -28.77 -2.42
C LEU A 305 0.68 -29.77 -1.74
N ASN A 306 -0.61 -29.46 -1.66
CA ASN A 306 -1.61 -30.36 -1.08
C ASN A 306 -1.78 -31.64 -1.90
N ALA A 307 -1.85 -31.53 -3.23
CA ALA A 307 -1.93 -32.69 -4.11
C ALA A 307 -0.74 -33.63 -3.90
N ARG A 308 0.47 -33.06 -3.80
CA ARG A 308 1.70 -33.81 -3.50
C ARG A 308 1.72 -34.44 -2.11
N CYS A 309 1.12 -33.79 -1.10
CA CYS A 309 0.95 -34.41 0.22
C CYS A 309 0.00 -35.62 0.16
N LEU A 310 -1.10 -35.49 -0.58
CA LEU A 310 -2.12 -36.54 -0.71
C LEU A 310 -1.64 -37.74 -1.54
N SER A 311 -0.69 -37.54 -2.45
CA SER A 311 -0.13 -38.62 -3.28
C SER A 311 0.84 -39.54 -2.55
N ILE A 312 1.28 -39.21 -1.32
CA ILE A 312 2.18 -40.07 -0.54
C ILE A 312 1.35 -41.05 0.30
N PRO A 313 1.44 -42.36 0.05
CA PRO A 313 0.73 -43.36 0.84
C PRO A 313 1.13 -43.28 2.32
N ASN A 314 0.18 -43.49 3.22
CA ASN A 314 0.38 -43.62 4.67
C ASN A 314 0.90 -42.36 5.41
N ARG A 315 0.86 -41.16 4.82
CA ARG A 315 1.26 -39.92 5.53
C ARG A 315 0.06 -39.04 5.91
N LEU A 316 0.02 -38.61 7.17
CA LEU A 316 -1.03 -37.76 7.76
C LEU A 316 -0.91 -36.26 7.43
N GLY A 317 -0.20 -35.90 6.36
CA GLY A 317 -0.07 -34.51 5.88
C GLY A 317 1.37 -33.97 5.87
N LEU A 318 1.47 -32.65 5.69
CA LEU A 318 2.74 -31.94 5.63
C LEU A 318 3.45 -32.01 7.00
N THR A 319 4.73 -32.36 7.01
CA THR A 319 5.60 -32.33 8.19
C THR A 319 6.84 -31.48 7.92
N PRO A 320 7.53 -30.93 8.94
CA PRO A 320 8.76 -30.16 8.73
C PRO A 320 9.85 -30.97 7.99
N ALA A 321 10.00 -32.26 8.30
CA ALA A 321 10.96 -33.15 7.65
C ALA A 321 10.63 -33.40 6.16
N LEU A 322 9.35 -33.56 5.83
CA LEU A 322 8.91 -33.69 4.44
C LEU A 322 9.13 -32.38 3.67
N LEU A 323 8.85 -31.25 4.32
CA LEU A 323 9.09 -29.93 3.74
C LEU A 323 10.58 -29.74 3.44
N GLU A 324 11.47 -30.14 4.35
CA GLU A 324 12.91 -30.12 4.14
C GLU A 324 13.36 -31.00 2.97
N GLN A 325 12.84 -32.23 2.88
CA GLN A 325 13.11 -33.14 1.76
C GLN A 325 12.71 -32.54 0.41
N TRP A 326 11.58 -31.83 0.33
CA TRP A 326 11.11 -31.22 -0.92
C TRP A 326 11.84 -29.95 -1.32
N ILE A 327 12.42 -29.25 -0.35
CA ILE A 327 13.21 -28.05 -0.61
C ILE A 327 14.61 -28.43 -1.09
N GLY A 328 15.17 -29.54 -0.58
CA GLY A 328 16.51 -29.99 -0.93
C GLY A 328 17.57 -28.91 -0.67
N ASP A 329 18.43 -28.66 -1.65
CA ASP A 329 19.56 -27.72 -1.52
C ASP A 329 19.15 -26.25 -1.46
N ALA A 330 17.94 -25.90 -1.90
CA ALA A 330 17.41 -24.54 -1.75
C ALA A 330 17.23 -24.13 -0.28
N SER A 331 17.38 -25.09 0.64
CA SER A 331 17.23 -24.97 2.09
C SER A 331 18.02 -23.81 2.70
N LYS A 332 19.23 -23.55 2.20
CA LYS A 332 20.18 -22.57 2.74
C LYS A 332 19.78 -21.10 2.47
N SER A 333 18.86 -20.87 1.53
CA SER A 333 18.47 -19.52 1.09
C SER A 333 17.41 -18.85 1.97
N PHE A 334 16.72 -19.63 2.81
CA PHE A 334 15.54 -19.18 3.54
C PHE A 334 15.87 -18.63 4.92
N ARG A 335 15.22 -17.51 5.29
CA ARG A 335 15.42 -16.85 6.59
C ARG A 335 14.56 -17.44 7.70
N LEU A 336 13.42 -18.03 7.36
CA LEU A 336 12.52 -18.66 8.32
C LEU A 336 12.99 -20.09 8.63
N SER A 337 12.91 -20.48 9.91
CA SER A 337 13.12 -21.88 10.29
C SER A 337 12.06 -22.79 9.67
N ARG A 338 12.38 -24.07 9.48
CA ARG A 338 11.45 -25.07 8.91
C ARG A 338 10.11 -25.13 9.64
N GLU A 339 10.17 -25.08 10.97
CA GLU A 339 8.98 -25.07 11.82
C GLU A 339 8.12 -23.81 11.58
N ALA A 340 8.75 -22.64 11.42
CA ALA A 340 8.04 -21.40 11.10
C ALA A 340 7.43 -21.43 9.69
N GLN A 341 8.15 -21.98 8.71
CA GLN A 341 7.65 -22.17 7.33
C GLN A 341 6.44 -23.11 7.30
N PHE A 342 6.55 -24.26 7.98
CA PHE A 342 5.47 -25.23 8.13
C PHE A 342 4.21 -24.57 8.73
N ARG A 343 4.36 -23.86 9.85
CA ARG A 343 3.25 -23.16 10.51
C ARG A 343 2.65 -22.06 9.64
N LEU A 344 3.47 -21.37 8.84
CA LEU A 344 2.99 -20.36 7.89
C LEU A 344 2.13 -21.01 6.78
N ILE A 345 2.60 -22.09 6.17
CA ILE A 345 1.85 -22.84 5.14
C ILE A 345 0.53 -23.34 5.73
N ALA A 346 0.58 -23.95 6.92
CA ALA A 346 -0.60 -24.42 7.63
C ALA A 346 -1.60 -23.28 7.93
N ALA A 347 -1.11 -22.10 8.31
CA ALA A 347 -1.97 -20.94 8.58
C ALA A 347 -2.61 -20.33 7.31
N LEU A 348 -1.93 -20.42 6.16
CA LEU A 348 -2.46 -19.95 4.87
C LEU A 348 -3.48 -20.91 4.27
N ASN A 349 -3.29 -22.21 4.50
CA ASN A 349 -4.16 -23.24 3.98
C ASN A 349 -5.38 -23.47 4.87
N LYS A 350 -6.43 -22.67 4.67
CA LYS A 350 -7.73 -22.82 5.35
C LYS A 350 -8.39 -24.20 5.14
N ARG A 351 -8.00 -24.94 4.09
CA ARG A 351 -8.57 -26.24 3.72
C ARG A 351 -7.74 -27.43 4.20
N ALA A 352 -6.52 -27.22 4.68
CA ALA A 352 -5.77 -28.30 5.31
C ALA A 352 -6.62 -28.81 6.49
N PRO A 353 -6.81 -30.13 6.64
CA PRO A 353 -7.44 -30.67 7.84
C PRO A 353 -6.69 -30.04 9.00
N ALA A 354 -7.40 -29.33 9.86
CA ALA A 354 -6.81 -28.52 10.90
C ALA A 354 -5.87 -29.43 11.69
N VAL A 355 -4.57 -29.38 11.38
CA VAL A 355 -3.53 -29.84 12.29
C VAL A 355 -3.79 -28.93 13.47
N ARG A 356 -4.50 -29.45 14.46
CA ARG A 356 -4.75 -28.76 15.72
C ARG A 356 -3.36 -28.38 16.15
N LEU A 357 -2.97 -27.12 15.94
CA LEU A 357 -1.73 -26.55 16.44
C LEU A 357 -1.91 -26.65 17.95
N SER A 358 -1.48 -27.79 18.47
CA SER A 358 -1.69 -28.24 19.82
C SER A 358 -1.17 -27.12 20.70
N SER A 359 -2.11 -26.40 21.31
CA SER A 359 -1.86 -25.51 22.43
C SER A 359 -1.53 -26.31 23.70
N ASN A 360 -1.31 -27.62 23.57
CA ASN A 360 -1.14 -28.57 24.65
C ASN A 360 0.23 -29.26 24.63
N GLN A 361 1.30 -28.57 24.24
CA GLN A 361 2.52 -28.77 25.03
C GLN A 361 2.32 -28.08 26.37
N ARG A 362 1.61 -28.79 27.27
CA ARG A 362 1.78 -28.65 28.71
C ARG A 362 3.29 -28.69 28.93
N LYS A 363 3.89 -27.53 29.22
CA LYS A 363 5.16 -27.48 29.92
C LYS A 363 4.99 -28.35 31.15
N SER A 364 5.57 -29.54 31.11
CA SER A 364 5.89 -30.34 32.29
C SER A 364 6.59 -29.38 33.26
N GLY A 365 6.10 -29.39 34.49
CA GLY A 365 6.25 -28.28 35.42
C GLY A 365 7.70 -27.92 35.72
N GLU A 366 8.00 -26.64 35.49
CA GLU A 366 9.00 -25.95 36.28
C GLU A 366 8.28 -24.78 36.94
N ARG A 367 7.77 -25.05 38.14
CA ARG A 367 7.30 -24.02 39.07
C ARG A 367 8.51 -23.12 39.34
N LEU A 368 8.59 -21.99 38.65
CA LEU A 368 9.29 -20.81 39.16
C LEU A 368 8.63 -20.45 40.50
N ARG A 369 9.19 -21.00 41.57
CA ARG A 369 8.93 -20.56 42.94
C ARG A 369 9.35 -19.10 43.00
N LEU A 370 8.37 -18.23 43.14
CA LEU A 370 8.62 -16.88 43.65
C LEU A 370 9.28 -17.02 45.04
N PRO A 371 10.31 -16.22 45.37
CA PRO A 371 10.89 -16.22 46.70
C PRO A 371 9.82 -15.79 47.69
N ARG A 372 9.48 -16.67 48.64
CA ARG A 372 8.83 -16.27 49.88
C ARG A 372 9.83 -15.40 50.64
N GLU A 373 9.52 -14.13 50.81
CA GLU A 373 10.23 -13.29 51.77
C GLU A 373 10.09 -13.89 53.16
N LEU A 374 11.20 -14.40 53.68
CA LEU A 374 11.44 -14.61 55.10
C LEU A 374 12.04 -13.31 55.63
N GLY A 375 11.23 -12.56 56.37
CA GLY A 375 11.63 -11.32 57.03
C GLY A 375 11.16 -11.30 58.47
N SER A 376 11.64 -12.26 59.27
CA SER A 376 11.53 -12.24 60.73
C SER A 376 12.65 -11.36 61.33
N ARG A 377 12.30 -10.24 61.95
CA ARG A 377 13.08 -9.51 62.99
C ARG A 377 12.04 -8.83 63.90
N SER A 378 11.72 -9.35 65.07
CA SER A 378 12.47 -9.34 66.34
C SER A 378 12.80 -7.95 66.89
N SER A 379 12.11 -7.65 68.01
CA SER A 379 12.52 -6.94 69.24
C SER A 379 12.85 -5.44 69.25
N ARG A 380 12.04 -4.69 70.03
CA ARG A 380 12.33 -3.62 71.03
C ARG A 380 11.00 -2.89 71.31
N SER A 381 10.65 -2.40 72.50
CA SER A 381 11.33 -2.27 73.79
C SER A 381 10.26 -1.98 74.84
N THR A 382 10.47 -2.49 76.05
CA THR A 382 9.87 -2.00 77.29
C THR A 382 10.23 -0.53 77.51
N GLY A 383 9.27 0.27 77.97
CA GLY A 383 9.46 1.64 78.46
C GLY A 383 8.49 1.87 79.60
N SER A 384 9.07 2.11 80.78
CA SER A 384 8.42 2.50 82.03
C SER A 384 7.73 3.85 81.96
#